data_AF-A0A7Y7M6Z5-F1
#
_entry.id   AF-A0A7Y7M6Z5-F1
#
_cell.length_a   1.000
_cell.length_b   1.000
_cell.length_c   1.000
_cell.angle_alpha   90.00
_cell.angle_beta   90.00
_cell.angle_gamma   90.00
#
_symmetry.space_group_name_H-M   'P 1'
#
loop_
_entity.id
_entity.type
_entity.pdbx_description
1 polymer ?
#
loop_
_entity_poly.entity_id
_entity_poly.type
_entity_poly.pdbx_seq_one_letter_code
_entity_poly.pdbx_strand_id
1 'polypeptide(L)' 'MTWLWLNDGLVPADQARIDPADRGLTLGDGLFETMRVAEGRIAHLARHLDRLRQG' A
#
# COMPACT_ATOMS: atom_id res chain seq x y z
N MET A 1 -9.89 4.28 14.76
CA MET A 1 -10.35 4.52 13.37
C MET A 1 -9.13 4.41 12.47
N THR A 2 -9.10 3.42 11.57
CA THR A 2 -7.98 3.22 10.66
C THR A 2 -8.28 3.91 9.34
N TRP A 3 -7.30 4.63 8.79
CA TRP A 3 -7.39 5.29 7.50
C TRP A 3 -6.52 4.57 6.49
N LEU A 4 -6.99 4.47 5.25
CA LEU A 4 -6.25 3.92 4.13
C LEU A 4 -6.07 5.00 3.08
N TRP A 5 -4.88 5.07 2.50
CA TRP A 5 -4.67 5.78 1.26
C TRP A 5 -5.02 4.84 0.11
N LEU A 6 -6.05 5.18 -0.66
CA LEU A 6 -6.54 4.39 -1.79
C LEU A 6 -6.60 5.28 -3.03
N ASN A 7 -5.81 4.93 -4.04
CA ASN A 7 -5.59 5.73 -5.25
C ASN A 7 -5.09 7.14 -4.89
N ASP A 8 -5.94 8.16 -4.96
CA ASP A 8 -5.60 9.56 -4.73
C ASP A 8 -6.29 10.16 -3.49
N GLY A 9 -6.83 9.31 -2.60
CA GLY A 9 -7.64 9.77 -1.46
C GLY A 9 -7.41 8.99 -0.17
N LEU A 10 -7.59 9.71 0.96
CA LEU A 10 -7.65 9.10 2.28
C LEU A 10 -9.11 8.69 2.58
N VAL A 11 -9.34 7.40 2.83
CA VAL A 11 -10.66 6.83 3.09
C VAL A 11 -10.69 6.09 4.43
N PRO A 12 -11.82 6.09 5.17
CA PRO A 12 -12.00 5.21 6.32
C PRO A 12 -11.87 3.74 5.89
N ALA A 13 -11.19 2.92 6.69
CA ALA A 13 -10.91 1.52 6.32
C ALA A 13 -12.17 0.69 6.04
N ASP A 14 -13.28 0.97 6.71
CA ASP A 14 -14.59 0.32 6.50
C ASP A 14 -15.29 0.76 5.20
N GLN A 15 -14.82 1.83 4.57
CA GLN A 15 -15.33 2.36 3.30
C GLN A 15 -14.41 2.06 2.11
N ALA A 16 -13.18 1.58 2.33
CA ALA A 16 -12.28 1.18 1.26
C ALA A 16 -12.84 0.00 0.47
N ARG A 17 -12.82 0.09 -0.87
CA ARG A 17 -13.32 -0.95 -1.78
C ARG A 17 -12.33 -1.13 -2.93
N ILE A 18 -12.16 -2.37 -3.37
CA ILE A 18 -11.43 -2.74 -4.58
C ILE A 18 -12.45 -3.38 -5.53
N ASP A 19 -12.31 -3.17 -6.83
CA ASP A 19 -13.14 -3.82 -7.84
C ASP A 19 -12.95 -5.36 -7.76
N PRO A 20 -14.02 -6.17 -7.64
CA PRO A 20 -13.90 -7.62 -7.68
C PRO A 20 -13.19 -8.18 -8.92
N ALA A 21 -13.16 -7.43 -10.03
CA ALA A 21 -12.47 -7.79 -11.27
C ALA A 21 -11.00 -7.33 -11.31
N ASP A 22 -10.49 -6.66 -10.29
CA ASP A 22 -9.10 -6.19 -10.22
C ASP A 22 -8.12 -7.36 -10.36
N ARG A 23 -7.06 -7.20 -11.18
CA ARG A 23 -6.07 -8.26 -11.45
C ARG A 23 -5.17 -8.53 -10.24
N GLY A 24 -4.90 -7.51 -9.42
CA GLY A 24 -4.21 -7.66 -8.15
C GLY A 24 -4.99 -8.56 -7.20
N LEU A 25 -6.32 -8.45 -7.18
CA LEU A 25 -7.19 -9.32 -6.39
C LEU A 25 -7.35 -10.72 -7.01
N THR A 26 -7.63 -10.79 -8.32
CA THR A 26 -8.01 -12.04 -8.99
C THR A 26 -6.83 -12.92 -9.36
N LEU A 27 -5.66 -12.34 -9.62
CA LEU A 27 -4.47 -13.04 -10.13
C LEU A 27 -3.22 -12.83 -9.28
N GLY A 28 -3.28 -11.98 -8.25
CA GLY A 28 -2.09 -11.55 -7.52
C GLY A 28 -1.15 -10.69 -8.36
N ASP A 29 -1.67 -10.02 -9.39
CA ASP A 29 -0.91 -9.15 -10.29
C ASP A 29 -0.65 -7.79 -9.63
N GLY A 30 0.32 -7.75 -8.72
CA GLY A 30 0.68 -6.54 -7.98
C GLY A 30 1.96 -6.70 -7.16
N LEU A 31 2.48 -5.57 -6.72
CA LEU A 31 3.66 -5.48 -5.86
C LEU A 31 3.26 -4.87 -4.52
N PHE A 32 3.95 -5.25 -3.45
CA PHE A 32 3.72 -4.67 -2.14
C PHE A 32 5.02 -4.45 -1.38
N GLU A 33 4.95 -3.55 -0.39
CA GLU A 33 6.02 -3.29 0.55
C GLU A 33 5.48 -3.21 1.97
N THR A 34 6.35 -3.53 2.93
CA THR A 34 6.08 -3.34 4.36
C THR A 34 7.18 -2.49 4.96
N MET A 35 6.79 -1.35 5.53
CA MET A 35 7.71 -0.38 6.12
C MET A 35 7.37 -0.14 7.59
N ARG A 36 8.38 -0.11 8.45
CA ARG A 36 8.21 0.20 9.88
C ARG A 36 8.39 1.70 10.11
N VAL A 37 7.42 2.30 10.80
CA VAL A 37 7.55 3.62 11.40
C VAL A 37 7.97 3.47 12.86
N ALA A 38 9.02 4.18 13.27
CA ALA A 38 9.41 4.33 14.66
C ALA A 38 9.77 5.79 14.91
N GLU A 39 9.20 6.39 15.97
CA GLU A 39 9.45 7.79 16.33
C GLU A 39 9.24 8.78 15.15
N GLY A 40 8.16 8.57 14.38
CA GLY A 40 7.82 9.41 13.23
C GLY A 40 8.73 9.26 12.02
N ARG A 41 9.67 8.30 12.02
CA ARG A 41 10.58 8.03 10.89
C ARG A 41 10.35 6.65 10.31
N ILE A 42 10.41 6.57 8.97
CA ILE A 42 10.33 5.30 8.24
C ILE A 42 11.74 4.70 8.15
N ALA A 43 11.93 3.49 8.65
CA ALA A 43 13.20 2.78 8.54
C ALA A 43 13.50 2.43 7.07
N HIS A 44 14.71 2.75 6.60
CA HIS A 44 15.22 2.40 5.26
C HIS A 44 14.30 2.78 4.08
N LEU A 45 13.57 3.91 4.18
CA LEU A 45 12.57 4.33 3.19
C LEU A 45 13.05 4.21 1.73
N ALA A 46 14.22 4.75 1.42
CA ALA A 46 14.78 4.71 0.05
C ALA A 46 14.89 3.28 -0.49
N ARG A 47 15.39 2.34 0.33
CA ARG A 47 15.56 0.93 -0.06
C ARG A 47 14.22 0.24 -0.34
N HIS A 48 13.21 0.51 0.46
CA HIS A 48 11.86 -0.04 0.23
C HIS A 48 11.24 0.52 -1.05
N LEU A 49 11.36 1.82 -1.31
CA LEU A 49 10.86 2.44 -2.53
C LEU A 49 11.59 1.94 -3.78
N ASP A 50 12.90 1.74 -3.70
CA ASP A 50 13.68 1.20 -4.82
C ASP A 50 13.29 -0.24 -5.13
N ARG A 51 13.09 -1.08 -4.11
CA ARG A 51 12.61 -2.46 -4.30
C ARG A 51 11.21 -2.50 -4.90
N LEU A 52 10.28 -1.67 -4.40
CA LEU A 52 8.93 -1.59 -4.96
C LEU A 52 8.93 -1.19 -6.45
N ARG A 53 9.83 -0.30 -6.86
CA ARG A 53 9.96 0.12 -8.27
C ARG A 53 10.56 -0.95 -9.17
N GLN A 54 11.36 -1.86 -8.62
CA GLN A 54 12.06 -2.89 -9.39
C GLN A 54 11.16 -4.09 -9.72
N GLY A 55 10.13 -4.35 -8.92
CA GLY A 55 9.24 -5.51 -9.10
C GLY A 55 9.84 -6.78 -8.54
#